data_AF-A0A7W1C9X8-F1
#
_entry.id   AF-A0A7W1C9X8-F1
#
_cell.length_a   1.000
_cell.length_b   1.000
_cell.length_c   1.000
_cell.angle_alpha   90.00
_cell.angle_beta   90.00
_cell.angle_gamma   90.00
#
_symmetry.space_group_name_H-M   'P 1'
#
loop_
_entity.id
_entity.type
_entity.pdbx_description
1 polymer ?
#
loop_
_entity_poly.entity_id
_entity_poly.type
_entity_poly.pdbx_seq_one_letter_code
_entity_poly.pdbx_strand_id
1 'polypeptide(L)'
;LAPEGFLARELEICYHPITYVTAYAEGVGDMGAEERQQRVDEALELLPEISWNLIEILSTMPYACPCEDAMLRYKQRGVIGDDFHDWL
;
A
#
# COMPACT_ATOMS: atom_id res chain seq x y z
N LEU A 1 -3.14 -3.28 -6.19
CA LEU A 1 -1.81 -2.65 -6.02
C LEU A 1 -1.33 -1.94 -7.27
N ALA A 2 -1.41 -2.54 -8.46
CA ALA A 2 -1.30 -1.77 -9.70
C ALA A 2 -2.69 -1.26 -10.12
N PRO A 3 -2.85 0.00 -10.59
CA PRO A 3 -1.83 1.03 -10.76
C PRO A 3 -1.53 1.86 -9.49
N GLU A 4 -2.31 1.70 -8.43
CA GLU A 4 -2.28 2.53 -7.22
C GLU A 4 -0.90 2.76 -6.59
N GLY A 5 -0.09 1.72 -6.40
CA GLY A 5 1.25 1.83 -5.83
C GLY A 5 2.27 2.48 -6.77
N PHE A 6 2.05 2.40 -8.09
CA PHE A 6 2.84 3.16 -9.06
C PHE A 6 2.50 4.64 -8.95
N LEU A 7 1.20 4.97 -8.94
CA LEU A 7 0.72 6.34 -8.80
C LEU A 7 1.18 6.97 -7.48
N ALA A 8 1.10 6.24 -6.36
CA ALA A 8 1.58 6.75 -5.08
C ALA A 8 3.08 7.05 -5.10
N ARG A 9 3.88 6.22 -5.78
CA ARG A 9 5.31 6.46 -5.96
C ARG A 9 5.58 7.66 -6.85
N GLU A 10 4.86 7.80 -7.95
CA GLU A 10 4.98 8.95 -8.87
C GLU A 10 4.58 10.26 -8.18
N LEU A 11 3.58 10.22 -7.30
CA LEU A 11 3.16 11.35 -6.47
C LEU A 11 4.00 11.54 -5.20
N GLU A 12 5.07 10.75 -5.02
CA GLU A 12 5.98 10.84 -3.86
C GLU A 12 5.29 10.64 -2.49
N ILE A 13 4.22 9.84 -2.48
CA ILE A 13 3.44 9.47 -1.29
C ILE A 13 3.98 8.15 -0.71
N CYS A 14 4.32 8.09 0.59
CA CYS A 14 4.62 6.81 1.25
C CYS A 14 3.33 5.93 1.22
N TYR A 15 3.42 4.76 0.59
CA TYR A 15 2.28 3.86 0.38
C TYR A 15 2.56 2.48 0.97
N HIS A 16 1.65 1.98 1.81
CA HIS A 16 1.77 0.67 2.45
C HIS A 16 0.43 -0.07 2.42
N PRO A 17 0.26 -1.08 1.55
CA PRO A 17 -0.99 -1.81 1.48
C PRO A 17 -1.12 -2.82 2.61
N ILE A 18 -2.27 -2.84 3.27
CA ILE A 18 -2.66 -3.90 4.21
C ILE A 18 -3.56 -4.87 3.44
N THR A 19 -3.16 -6.13 3.35
CA THR A 19 -3.87 -7.16 2.59
C THR A 19 -4.18 -8.35 3.48
N TYR A 20 -5.31 -9.01 3.23
CA TYR A 20 -5.70 -10.26 3.87
C TYR A 20 -5.92 -11.35 2.82
N VAL A 21 -5.79 -12.61 3.24
CA VAL A 21 -5.92 -13.76 2.34
C VAL A 21 -7.39 -14.14 2.22
N THR A 22 -7.92 -14.08 1.00
CA THR A 22 -9.31 -14.46 0.70
C THR A 22 -9.41 -15.85 0.07
N ALA A 23 -8.34 -16.34 -0.56
CA ALA A 23 -8.24 -17.66 -1.12
C ALA A 23 -6.77 -18.01 -1.39
N TYR A 24 -6.48 -19.30 -1.58
CA TYR A 24 -5.21 -19.73 -2.15
C TYR A 24 -5.19 -19.50 -3.67
N ALA A 25 -4.00 -19.24 -4.20
CA ALA A 25 -3.82 -19.17 -5.65
C ALA A 25 -4.16 -20.51 -6.31
N GLU A 26 -4.61 -20.46 -7.56
CA GLU A 26 -4.95 -21.66 -8.32
C GLU A 26 -3.78 -22.65 -8.33
N GLY A 27 -4.07 -23.92 -8.03
CA GLY A 27 -3.08 -25.00 -7.99
C GLY A 27 -2.29 -25.13 -6.68
N VAL A 28 -2.50 -24.24 -5.69
CA VAL A 28 -1.83 -24.34 -4.37
C VAL A 28 -2.65 -25.20 -3.38
N GLY A 29 -3.96 -25.27 -3.56
CA GLY A 29 -4.88 -26.04 -2.72
C GLY A 29 -6.29 -25.43 -2.74
N ASP A 30 -7.27 -26.12 -2.14
CA ASP A 30 -8.62 -25.57 -1.97
C ASP A 30 -8.83 -25.14 -0.51
N MET A 31 -9.26 -23.89 -0.35
CA MET A 31 -9.72 -23.37 0.93
C MET A 31 -11.25 -23.54 0.92
N GLY A 32 -11.78 -24.53 1.64
CA GLY A 32 -13.21 -24.85 1.61
C GLY A 32 -14.09 -23.62 1.84
N ALA A 33 -15.23 -23.54 1.16
CA ALA A 33 -16.02 -22.30 1.08
C ALA A 33 -16.49 -21.74 2.44
N GLU A 34 -16.89 -22.60 3.38
CA GLU A 34 -17.29 -22.19 4.73
C GLU A 34 -16.10 -21.73 5.59
N GLU A 35 -15.00 -22.50 5.58
CA GLU A 35 -13.75 -22.14 6.26
C GLU A 35 -13.19 -20.80 5.74
N ARG A 36 -13.28 -20.58 4.42
CA ARG A 36 -12.86 -19.35 3.77
C ARG A 36 -13.63 -18.14 4.29
N GLN A 37 -14.95 -18.24 4.35
CA GLN A 37 -15.80 -17.13 4.79
C GLN A 37 -15.48 -16.74 6.23
N GLN A 38 -15.40 -17.74 7.13
CA GLN A 38 -15.07 -17.49 8.53
C GLN A 38 -13.70 -16.81 8.68
N ARG A 39 -12.68 -17.31 7.97
CA ARG A 39 -11.32 -16.74 8.04
C ARG A 39 -11.23 -15.33 7.45
N VAL A 40 -12.04 -15.04 6.43
CA VAL A 40 -12.16 -13.68 5.87
C VAL A 40 -12.80 -12.74 6.89
N ASP A 41 -13.88 -13.16 7.53
CA ASP A 41 -14.58 -12.35 8.54
C ASP A 41 -13.66 -12.07 9.73
N GLU A 42 -12.97 -13.08 10.25
CA GLU A 42 -11.96 -12.93 11.30
C GLU A 42 -10.83 -11.95 10.90
N ALA A 43 -10.35 -12.01 9.65
CA ALA A 43 -9.33 -11.09 9.17
C ALA A 43 -9.85 -9.65 9.07
N LEU A 44 -11.09 -9.46 8.60
CA LEU A 44 -11.73 -8.14 8.49
C LEU A 44 -11.95 -7.51 9.86
N GLU A 45 -12.31 -8.29 10.88
CA GLU A 45 -12.47 -7.82 12.26
C GLU A 45 -11.16 -7.29 12.86
N LEU A 46 -10.01 -7.83 12.43
CA LEU A 46 -8.69 -7.40 12.91
C LEU A 46 -8.15 -6.16 12.18
N LEU A 47 -8.63 -5.85 10.97
CA LEU A 47 -8.10 -4.73 10.17
C LEU A 47 -8.17 -3.37 10.88
N PRO A 48 -9.25 -2.99 11.58
CA PRO A 48 -9.31 -1.72 12.31
C PRO A 48 -8.22 -1.61 13.38
N GLU A 49 -8.02 -2.65 14.19
CA GLU A 49 -7.02 -2.66 15.27
C GLU A 49 -5.60 -2.61 14.69
N ILE A 50 -5.30 -3.42 13.67
CA ILE A 50 -4.00 -3.42 12.99
C ILE A 50 -3.70 -2.02 12.41
N SER A 51 -4.69 -1.42 11.75
CA SER A 51 -4.53 -0.10 11.13
C SER A 51 -4.31 1.00 12.18
N TRP A 52 -5.05 0.94 13.29
CA TRP A 52 -4.92 1.90 14.39
C TRP A 52 -3.53 1.81 15.04
N ASN A 53 -3.12 0.60 15.42
CA ASN A 53 -1.82 0.36 16.03
C ASN A 53 -0.67 0.78 15.10
N LEU A 54 -0.81 0.53 13.79
CA LEU A 54 0.16 0.98 12.80
C LEU A 54 0.29 2.51 12.80
N ILE A 55 -0.83 3.25 12.79
CA ILE A 55 -0.81 4.72 12.80
C ILE A 55 -0.18 5.26 14.09
N GLU A 56 -0.53 4.70 15.25
CA GLU A 56 0.06 5.09 16.53
C GLU A 56 1.58 4.90 16.52
N ILE A 57 2.06 3.74 16.08
CA ILE A 57 3.50 3.45 16.03
C ILE A 57 4.20 4.36 15.01
N LEU A 58 3.65 4.53 13.81
CA LEU A 58 4.24 5.38 12.76
C LEU A 58 4.42 6.83 13.23
N SER A 59 3.48 7.36 14.04
CA SER A 59 3.58 8.71 14.58
C SER A 59 4.78 8.92 15.52
N THR A 60 5.31 7.84 16.09
CA THR A 60 6.46 7.89 17.02
C THR A 60 7.79 7.62 16.34
N MET A 61 7.78 7.16 15.08
CA MET A 61 8.99 6.79 14.37
C MET A 61 9.56 7.98 13.59
N PRO A 62 10.90 8.12 13.51
CA PRO A 62 11.50 9.11 12.64
C PRO A 62 11.15 8.81 11.17
N TYR A 63 10.96 9.86 10.39
CA TYR A 63 10.79 9.71 8.94
C TYR A 63 12.07 9.12 8.33
N ALA A 64 11.95 7.91 7.76
CA ALA A 64 13.06 7.14 7.20
C ALA A 64 12.69 6.49 5.85
N CYS A 65 11.84 7.19 5.08
CA CYS A 65 11.20 6.75 3.85
C CYS A 65 11.82 7.56 2.68
N PRO A 66 12.32 6.95 1.58
CA PRO A 66 12.85 7.70 0.44
C PRO A 66 11.76 8.14 -0.56
N CYS A 67 10.48 8.11 -0.17
CA CYS A 67 9.37 8.37 -1.08
C CYS A 67 9.31 9.83 -1.54
N GLU A 68 9.67 10.79 -0.68
CA GLU A 68 9.67 12.22 -1.02
C GLU A 68 10.62 12.58 -2.18
N ASP A 69 11.64 11.76 -2.41
CA ASP A 69 12.64 11.95 -3.47
C ASP A 69 12.47 10.95 -4.63
N ALA A 70 11.37 10.18 -4.67
CA ALA A 70 11.21 9.10 -5.63
C ALA A 70 11.26 9.60 -7.09
N MET A 71 10.87 10.85 -7.35
CA MET A 71 10.87 11.47 -8.68
C MET A 71 11.94 12.56 -8.84
N LEU A 72 12.82 12.75 -7.83
CA LEU A 72 13.86 13.79 -7.83
C LEU A 72 14.72 13.78 -9.09
N ARG A 73 15.08 12.58 -9.59
CA ARG A 73 15.86 12.43 -10.83
C ARG A 73 15.17 13.07 -12.04
N TYR A 74 13.85 12.95 -12.16
CA TYR A 74 13.10 13.48 -13.29
C TYR A 74 12.89 14.99 -13.16
N LYS A 75 12.65 15.47 -11.93
CA LYS A 75 12.61 16.91 -11.60
C LYS A 75 13.93 17.61 -11.93
N GLN A 76 15.06 17.04 -11.52
CA GLN A 76 16.40 17.58 -11.81
C GLN A 76 16.72 17.63 -13.32
N ARG A 77 16.12 16.74 -14.11
CA ARG A 77 16.27 16.73 -15.58
C ARG A 77 15.30 17.70 -16.27
N GLY A 78 14.40 18.35 -15.54
CA GLY A 78 13.35 19.22 -16.10
C GLY A 78 12.32 18.46 -16.93
N VAL A 79 12.18 17.15 -16.72
CA VAL A 79 11.18 16.33 -17.45
C VAL A 79 9.79 16.53 -16.87
N ILE A 80 9.71 16.74 -15.55
CA ILE A 80 8.48 16.96 -14.79
C ILE A 80 8.69 18.13 -13.83
N GLY A 81 7.59 18.85 -13.52
CA GLY A 81 7.57 19.92 -12.53
C GLY A 81 7.18 19.43 -11.14
N ASP A 82 6.93 20.36 -10.21
CA ASP A 82 6.45 20.04 -8.86
C ASP A 82 4.93 19.76 -8.83
N ASP A 83 4.18 20.24 -9.83
CA ASP A 83 2.75 19.96 -9.98
C ASP A 83 2.54 18.78 -10.94
N PHE A 84 1.99 17.68 -10.42
CA PHE A 84 1.73 16.48 -11.19
C PHE A 84 0.61 16.67 -12.24
N HIS A 85 -0.25 17.69 -12.10
CA HIS A 85 -1.30 17.97 -13.09
C HIS A 85 -0.73 18.41 -14.44
N ASP A 86 0.51 18.90 -14.45
CA ASP A 86 1.22 19.36 -15.65
C ASP A 86 2.07 18.25 -16.30
N TRP A 87 2.11 17.05 -15.73
CA TRP A 87 2.91 15.94 -16.27
C TRP A 87 2.16 15.28 -17.44
N LEU A 88 2.82 15.15 -18.60
CA LEU A 88 2.27 14.59 -19.85
C LEU A 88 3.14 13.46 -20.40
#